data_AF-A0A5N5T1V9-F1
#
_entry.id   AF-A0A5N5T1V9-F1
#
_cell.length_a   1.000
_cell.length_b   1.000
_cell.length_c   1.000
_cell.angle_alpha   90.00
_cell.angle_beta   90.00
_cell.angle_gamma   90.00
#
_symmetry.space_group_name_H-M   'P 1'
#
loop_
_entity.id
_entity.type
_entity.pdbx_description
1 polymer ?
#
loop_
_entity_poly.entity_id
_entity_poly.type
_entity_poly.pdbx_seq_one_letter_code
_entity_poly.pdbx_strand_id
1 'polypeptide(L)'
;MGQELLFLSNKDTDVGYREIPETNANLKKIFKNVVEAGTEEKKLKCLDVLQELMTNAQWATDEGDFGMGLELGLDLFTFGGEEFHSFIRHLLTVAYDLLNREAFSKIIQAHLKNRRKGPNQSSFNENV
;
A
#
# COMPACT_ATOMS: atom_id res chain seq x y z
N MET A 1 2.74 -14.97 1.16
CA MET A 1 1.66 -14.05 0.73
C MET A 1 0.36 -14.78 0.98
N GLY A 2 -0.28 -14.45 2.09
CA GLY A 2 -1.41 -15.21 2.64
C GLY A 2 -1.62 -14.74 4.07
N GLN A 3 -1.94 -13.46 4.22
CA GLN A 3 -2.56 -12.96 5.44
C GLN A 3 -4.01 -12.71 5.07
N GLU A 4 -4.92 -13.28 5.86
CA GLU A 4 -6.35 -13.11 5.69
C GLU A 4 -6.72 -11.71 6.21
N LEU A 5 -7.00 -10.78 5.29
CA LEU A 5 -7.45 -9.45 5.66
C LEU A 5 -8.95 -9.52 5.98
N LEU A 6 -9.27 -9.44 7.27
CA LEU A 6 -10.63 -9.28 7.75
C LEU A 6 -11.06 -7.81 7.59
N PHE A 7 -11.80 -7.55 6.51
CA PHE A 7 -12.50 -6.30 6.26
C PHE A 7 -13.81 -6.29 7.07
N LEU A 8 -14.13 -5.13 7.67
CA LEU A 8 -15.48 -4.89 8.17
C LEU A 8 -16.35 -4.54 6.96
N SER A 9 -16.85 -5.55 6.24
CA SER A 9 -17.89 -5.32 5.22
C SER A 9 -19.21 -5.08 5.95
N ASN A 10 -19.85 -3.96 5.65
CA ASN A 10 -21.19 -3.69 6.15
C ASN A 10 -22.18 -4.56 5.36
N LYS A 11 -22.76 -5.57 6.01
CA LYS A 11 -23.66 -6.56 5.40
C LYS A 11 -24.91 -5.94 4.75
N ASP A 12 -25.27 -4.71 5.11
CA ASP A 12 -26.45 -4.03 4.58
C ASP A 12 -26.16 -3.24 3.30
N THR A 13 -24.89 -2.88 3.04
CA THR A 13 -24.52 -2.07 1.87
C THR A 13 -23.60 -2.79 0.89
N ASP A 14 -22.99 -3.92 1.27
CA ASP A 14 -21.91 -4.60 0.52
C ASP A 14 -20.73 -3.64 0.23
N VAL A 15 -20.60 -2.60 1.07
CA VAL A 15 -19.55 -1.58 0.97
C VAL A 15 -18.47 -1.90 1.98
N GLY A 16 -17.23 -1.87 1.52
CA GLY A 16 -16.04 -2.04 2.36
C GLY A 16 -14.85 -2.69 1.64
N TYR A 17 -15.07 -3.40 0.54
CA TYR A 17 -14.02 -4.00 -0.26
C TYR A 17 -14.44 -4.15 -1.73
N ARG A 18 -13.56 -3.68 -2.62
CA ARG A 18 -13.63 -3.91 -4.06
C ARG A 18 -12.34 -4.57 -4.51
N GLU A 19 -12.46 -5.61 -5.32
CA GLU A 19 -11.27 -6.24 -5.91
C GLU A 19 -10.54 -5.26 -6.81
N ILE A 20 -9.21 -5.29 -6.74
CA ILE A 20 -8.38 -4.54 -7.67
C ILE A 20 -8.67 -5.09 -9.08
N PRO A 21 -8.91 -4.24 -10.10
CA PRO A 21 -9.20 -4.68 -11.48
C PRO A 21 -7.95 -5.22 -12.20
N GLU A 22 -7.05 -5.86 -11.46
CA GLU A 22 -5.81 -6.45 -11.92
C GLU A 22 -5.53 -7.74 -11.15
N THR A 23 -4.92 -8.71 -11.82
CA THR A 23 -4.52 -9.95 -11.15
C THR A 23 -3.24 -9.73 -10.32
N ASN A 24 -3.12 -10.44 -9.19
CA ASN A 24 -1.90 -10.41 -8.37
C ASN A 24 -0.62 -10.74 -9.16
N ALA A 25 -0.73 -11.54 -10.23
CA ALA A 25 0.38 -11.82 -11.13
C ALA A 25 0.76 -10.61 -11.99
N ASN A 26 -0.22 -9.83 -12.45
CA ASN A 26 0.02 -8.64 -13.25
C ASN A 26 0.51 -7.47 -12.39
N LEU A 27 -0.05 -7.26 -11.20
CA LEU A 27 0.44 -6.27 -10.23
C LEU A 27 1.93 -6.47 -9.92
N LYS A 28 2.35 -7.72 -9.66
CA LYS A 28 3.77 -8.05 -9.45
C LYS A 28 4.64 -7.74 -10.67
N LYS A 29 4.14 -7.96 -11.89
CA LYS A 29 4.88 -7.59 -13.10
C LYS A 29 5.03 -6.08 -13.21
N ILE A 30 3.98 -5.31 -12.92
CA ILE A 30 4.03 -3.84 -12.91
C ILE A 30 5.07 -3.37 -11.90
N PHE A 31 5.03 -3.85 -10.66
CA PHE A 31 5.99 -3.45 -9.62
C PHE A 31 7.42 -3.84 -9.98
N LYS A 32 7.61 -5.05 -10.52
CA LYS A 32 8.92 -5.50 -11.00
C LYS A 32 9.44 -4.63 -12.13
N ASN A 33 8.60 -4.26 -13.08
CA ASN A 33 8.98 -3.37 -14.18
C ASN A 33 9.37 -1.98 -13.68
N VAL A 34 8.71 -1.44 -12.64
CA VAL A 34 9.09 -0.15 -12.02
C VAL A 34 10.47 -0.22 -11.38
N VAL A 35 10.77 -1.30 -10.65
CA VAL A 35 12.06 -1.45 -9.93
C VAL A 35 13.21 -1.83 -10.86
N GLU A 36 12.96 -2.66 -11.87
CA GLU A 36 13.98 -3.13 -12.82
C GLU A 36 14.07 -2.25 -14.09
N ALA A 37 13.31 -1.16 -14.18
CA ALA A 37 13.39 -0.23 -15.30
C ALA A 37 14.79 0.40 -15.38
N GLY A 38 15.61 -0.09 -16.30
CA GLY A 38 16.97 0.44 -16.53
C GLY A 38 17.01 1.83 -17.16
N THR A 39 15.86 2.38 -17.59
CA THR A 39 15.75 3.75 -18.14
C THR A 39 14.61 4.51 -17.48
N GLU A 40 14.82 5.80 -17.24
CA GLU A 40 13.86 6.67 -16.54
C GLU A 40 12.53 6.80 -17.30
N GLU A 41 12.55 6.84 -18.64
CA GLU A 41 11.32 6.83 -19.45
C GLU A 41 10.47 5.57 -19.25
N LYS A 42 11.08 4.39 -19.12
CA LYS A 42 10.33 3.14 -18.89
C LYS A 42 9.77 3.12 -17.48
N LYS A 43 10.54 3.62 -16.52
CA LYS A 43 10.11 3.77 -15.13
C LYS A 43 8.89 4.68 -15.03
N LEU A 44 8.92 5.84 -15.70
CA LEU A 44 7.79 6.78 -15.76
C LEU A 44 6.54 6.12 -16.34
N LYS A 45 6.64 5.42 -17.48
CA LYS A 45 5.49 4.70 -18.06
C LYS A 45 4.91 3.65 -17.11
N CYS A 46 5.75 2.91 -16.39
CA CYS A 46 5.27 1.94 -15.41
C CYS A 46 4.68 2.61 -14.16
N LEU A 47 5.20 3.77 -13.76
CA LEU A 47 4.62 4.59 -12.70
C LEU A 47 3.26 5.20 -13.10
N ASP A 48 3.07 5.56 -14.37
CA ASP A 48 1.78 6.05 -14.87
C ASP A 48 0.69 4.99 -14.69
N VAL A 49 0.98 3.72 -15.04
CA VAL A 49 0.05 2.60 -14.80
C VAL A 49 -0.25 2.43 -13.31
N LEU A 50 0.75 2.61 -12.44
CA LEU A 50 0.54 2.55 -10.99
C LEU A 50 -0.31 3.73 -10.49
N GLN A 51 -0.15 4.92 -11.07
CA GLN A 51 -0.98 6.09 -10.73
C GLN A 51 -2.45 5.90 -11.15
N GLU A 52 -2.71 5.23 -12.28
CA GLU A 52 -4.07 4.87 -12.66
C GLU A 52 -4.72 3.94 -11.63
N LEU A 53 -3.98 2.92 -11.16
CA LEU A 53 -4.45 2.02 -10.10
C LEU A 53 -4.70 2.76 -8.77
N MET A 54 -3.81 3.70 -8.41
CA MET A 54 -4.02 4.59 -7.26
C MET A 54 -5.29 5.42 -7.39
N THR A 55 -5.54 5.98 -8.58
CA THR A 55 -6.75 6.78 -8.85
C THR A 55 -8.01 5.93 -8.69
N ASN A 56 -8.01 4.71 -9.22
CA ASN A 56 -9.12 3.78 -9.04
C ASN A 56 -9.34 3.40 -7.57
N ALA A 57 -8.25 3.18 -6.81
CA ALA A 57 -8.33 2.90 -5.37
C ALA A 57 -8.87 4.11 -4.58
N GLN A 58 -8.55 5.33 -5.01
CA GLN A 58 -9.08 6.54 -4.39
C GLN A 58 -10.57 6.72 -4.70
N TRP A 59 -11.03 6.45 -5.92
CA TRP A 59 -12.46 6.43 -6.23
C TRP A 59 -13.22 5.39 -5.42
N ALA A 60 -12.68 4.17 -5.28
CA ALA A 60 -13.24 3.14 -4.42
C ALA A 60 -13.32 3.61 -2.95
N THR A 61 -12.26 4.28 -2.47
CA THR A 61 -12.21 4.89 -1.14
C THR A 61 -13.30 5.94 -0.95
N ASP A 62 -13.50 6.83 -1.92
CA ASP A 62 -14.55 7.87 -1.86
C ASP A 62 -15.98 7.25 -1.90
N GLU A 63 -16.12 6.08 -2.51
CA GLU A 63 -17.36 5.27 -2.53
C GLU A 63 -17.55 4.41 -1.26
N GLY A 64 -16.60 4.43 -0.31
CA GLY A 64 -16.64 3.67 0.94
C GLY A 64 -15.95 2.31 0.91
N ASP A 65 -15.38 1.91 -0.22
CA ASP A 65 -14.64 0.67 -0.42
C ASP A 65 -13.15 0.83 -0.06
N PHE A 66 -12.87 1.05 1.23
CA PHE A 66 -11.51 1.30 1.75
C PHE A 66 -10.57 0.08 1.60
N GLY A 67 -11.14 -1.12 1.44
CA GLY A 67 -10.38 -2.36 1.35
C GLY A 67 -9.47 -2.44 0.12
N MET A 68 -9.88 -1.86 -1.01
CA MET A 68 -9.08 -1.85 -2.24
C MET A 68 -7.77 -1.07 -2.06
N GLY A 69 -7.84 0.13 -1.47
CA GLY A 69 -6.67 0.94 -1.18
C GLY A 69 -5.75 0.31 -0.13
N LEU A 70 -6.33 -0.37 0.87
CA LEU A 70 -5.56 -1.08 1.89
C LEU A 70 -4.77 -2.25 1.28
N GLU A 71 -5.40 -3.08 0.47
CA GLU A 71 -4.77 -4.22 -0.19
C GLU A 71 -3.65 -3.77 -1.12
N LEU A 72 -3.93 -2.80 -2.01
CA LEU A 72 -2.92 -2.26 -2.93
C LEU A 72 -1.71 -1.67 -2.18
N GLY A 73 -1.96 -0.95 -1.08
CA GLY A 73 -0.90 -0.40 -0.22
C GLY A 73 -0.05 -1.49 0.44
N LEU A 74 -0.67 -2.59 0.88
CA LEU A 74 0.03 -3.73 1.48
C LEU A 74 0.83 -4.52 0.44
N ASP A 75 0.30 -4.69 -0.76
CA ASP A 75 0.99 -5.34 -1.87
C ASP A 75 2.25 -4.57 -2.28
N LEU A 76 2.15 -3.24 -2.40
CA LEU A 76 3.31 -2.37 -2.61
C LEU A 76 4.31 -2.46 -1.46
N PHE A 77 3.82 -2.50 -0.22
CA PHE A 77 4.66 -2.62 0.98
C PHE A 77 5.45 -3.93 1.01
N THR A 78 4.78 -5.05 0.73
CA THR A 78 5.37 -6.39 0.74
C THR A 78 6.33 -6.62 -0.43
N PHE A 79 6.06 -6.04 -1.61
CA PHE A 79 7.00 -6.07 -2.73
C PHE A 79 8.29 -5.31 -2.38
N GLY A 80 8.14 -4.08 -1.90
CA GLY A 80 9.24 -3.25 -1.45
C GLY A 80 10.00 -2.54 -2.58
N GLY A 81 10.38 -1.30 -2.30
CA GLY A 81 11.07 -0.39 -3.21
C GLY A 81 10.94 1.03 -2.67
N GLU A 82 11.97 1.86 -2.79
CA GLU A 82 11.92 3.25 -2.30
C GLU A 82 10.94 4.10 -3.11
N GLU A 83 10.82 3.80 -4.40
CA GLU A 83 9.86 4.39 -5.33
C GLU A 83 8.40 4.28 -4.87
N PHE A 84 8.08 3.26 -4.08
CA PHE A 84 6.72 2.99 -3.63
C PHE A 84 6.39 3.65 -2.29
N HIS A 85 7.37 4.21 -1.56
CA HIS A 85 7.13 4.69 -0.18
C HIS A 85 6.10 5.81 -0.10
N SER A 86 6.09 6.72 -1.07
CA SER A 86 5.08 7.80 -1.17
C SER A 86 3.67 7.22 -1.35
N PHE A 87 3.51 6.28 -2.28
CA PHE A 87 2.25 5.61 -2.58
C PHE A 87 1.74 4.80 -1.38
N ILE A 88 2.59 3.97 -0.79
CA ILE A 88 2.27 3.15 0.39
C ILE A 88 1.83 4.07 1.54
N ARG A 89 2.57 5.16 1.78
CA ARG A 89 2.25 6.11 2.84
C ARG A 89 0.86 6.69 2.63
N HIS A 90 0.52 7.13 1.43
CA HIS A 90 -0.77 7.71 1.14
C HIS A 90 -1.91 6.69 1.33
N LEU A 91 -1.86 5.56 0.61
CA LEU A 91 -2.91 4.54 0.64
C LEU A 91 -3.15 3.98 2.05
N LEU A 92 -2.09 3.58 2.74
CA LEU A 92 -2.23 2.95 4.06
C LEU A 92 -2.65 3.96 5.12
N THR A 93 -2.17 5.21 5.07
CA THR A 93 -2.62 6.24 6.02
C THR A 93 -4.11 6.50 5.86
N VAL A 94 -4.56 6.76 4.62
CA VAL A 94 -5.98 7.04 4.34
C VAL A 94 -6.86 5.84 4.71
N ALA A 95 -6.49 4.63 4.30
CA ALA A 95 -7.27 3.43 4.60
C ALA A 95 -7.34 3.14 6.10
N TYR A 96 -6.23 3.26 6.84
CA TYR A 96 -6.24 3.01 8.29
C TYR A 96 -7.01 4.09 9.06
N ASP A 97 -6.93 5.35 8.65
CA ASP A 97 -7.66 6.43 9.30
C ASP A 97 -9.18 6.24 9.09
N LEU A 98 -9.62 5.88 7.88
CA LEU A 98 -11.03 5.61 7.56
C LEU A 98 -11.57 4.35 8.24
N LEU A 99 -10.71 3.35 8.50
CA LEU A 99 -11.07 2.15 9.27
C LEU A 99 -11.05 2.38 10.79
N ASN A 100 -10.83 3.61 11.27
CA ASN A 100 -10.62 3.95 12.69
C ASN A 100 -9.47 3.16 13.33
N ARG A 101 -8.41 2.89 12.55
CA ARG A 101 -7.21 2.15 12.95
C ARG A 101 -5.96 3.05 12.93
N GLU A 102 -6.08 4.27 13.46
CA GLU A 102 -5.02 5.28 13.45
C GLU A 102 -3.66 4.81 14.03
N ALA A 103 -3.68 3.85 14.95
CA ALA A 103 -2.45 3.26 15.48
C ALA A 103 -1.59 2.64 14.37
N PHE A 104 -2.20 1.97 13.40
CA PHE A 104 -1.50 1.39 12.26
C PHE A 104 -1.02 2.47 11.27
N SER A 105 -1.79 3.54 11.09
CA SER A 105 -1.38 4.74 10.35
C SER A 105 -0.08 5.35 10.94
N LYS A 106 0.01 5.48 12.26
CA LYS A 106 1.23 5.98 12.93
C LYS A 106 2.41 5.02 12.78
N ILE A 107 2.17 3.71 12.93
CA ILE A 107 3.20 2.67 12.78
C ILE A 107 3.76 2.67 11.36
N ILE A 108 2.91 2.68 10.33
CA ILE A 108 3.38 2.63 8.95
C ILE A 108 4.17 3.89 8.58
N GLN A 109 3.72 5.06 9.02
CA GLN A 109 4.45 6.31 8.79
C GLN A 109 5.82 6.32 9.47
N ALA A 110 5.92 5.82 10.71
CA ALA A 110 7.20 5.68 11.41
C ALA A 110 8.10 4.63 10.74
N HIS A 111 7.52 3.50 10.32
CA HIS A 111 8.25 2.42 9.67
C HIS A 111 8.80 2.84 8.30
N LEU A 112 8.02 3.54 7.47
CA LEU A 112 8.48 4.04 6.18
C LEU A 112 9.57 5.12 6.33
N LYS A 113 9.51 5.96 7.37
CA LYS A 113 10.56 6.95 7.67
C LYS A 113 11.90 6.32 8.03
N ASN A 114 11.91 5.12 8.61
CA ASN A 114 13.13 4.46 9.06
C ASN A 114 13.13 2.98 8.63
N ARG A 115 12.88 2.74 7.34
CA ARG A 115 12.84 1.39 6.77
C ARG A 115 14.25 0.81 6.65
N ARG A 116 14.81 0.38 7.78
CA ARG A 116 16.16 -0.19 7.88
C ARG A 116 16.22 -1.57 7.23
N LYS A 117 17.25 -1.82 6.43
CA LYS A 117 17.61 -3.16 5.93
C LYS A 117 18.82 -3.65 6.72
N GLY A 118 18.63 -4.61 7.63
CA GLY A 118 19.75 -5.22 8.38
C GLY A 118 19.32 -5.90 9.70
N PRO A 119 20.19 -6.76 10.28
CA PRO A 119 19.88 -7.58 11.47
C PRO A 119 19.82 -6.82 12.81
N ASN A 120 20.26 -5.55 12.86
CA ASN A 120 20.21 -4.73 14.07
C ASN A 120 18.96 -3.85 14.10
N GLN A 121 17.84 -4.43 14.56
CA GLN A 121 16.57 -3.72 14.75
C GLN A 121 16.33 -3.25 16.20
N SER A 122 17.29 -3.40 17.10
CA SER A 122 17.20 -2.90 18.47
C SER A 122 17.52 -1.41 18.50
N SER A 123 16.50 -0.55 18.54
CA SER A 123 16.64 0.82 19.05
C SER A 123 15.70 1.02 20.23
N PHE A 124 15.86 0.18 21.26
CA PHE A 124 15.56 0.59 22.63
C PHE A 124 16.87 1.14 23.19
N ASN A 125 17.07 2.45 23.02
CA ASN A 125 18.09 3.14 23.78
C ASN A 125 17.39 3.64 25.05
N GLU A 126 17.44 2.85 26.12
CA GLU A 126 17.10 3.30 27.47
C GLU A 126 18.09 4.40 27.85
N ASN A 127 17.64 5.65 27.78
CA ASN A 127 18.21 6.74 28.56
C ASN A 127 17.05 7.63 29.01
N VAL A 128 16.42 7.21 30.11
CA VAL A 128 15.68 8.08 31.04
C VAL A 128 16.27 7.82 32.41
#